data_AF-A0A0Q0B1F3-F1
#
_entry.id   AF-A0A0Q0B1F3-F1
#
_cell.length_a   1.000
_cell.length_b   1.000
_cell.length_c   1.000
_cell.angle_alpha   90.00
_cell.angle_beta   90.00
_cell.angle_gamma   90.00
#
_symmetry.space_group_name_H-M   'P 1'
#
loop_
_entity.id
_entity.type
_entity.pdbx_description
1 polymer ?
#
loop_
_entity_poly.entity_id
_entity_poly.type
_entity_poly.pdbx_seq_one_letter_code
_entity_poly.pdbx_strand_id
1 'polypeptide(L)'
;MNRKITQLDVENALERLKSLGKTPTLEAIRTAMGNKGSKATIIKLLKIIKSKPESPLVGDKFLTPMPSYLSKADFYEKLDDKSSMEDAINYLVSEKDDPTRIMSDLCVVIQRLRLEVKQCETEMNQIRSLLKNVSETMQTAIRGQV
;
A
#
# COMPACT_ATOMS: atom_id res chain seq x y z
N MET A 1 -22.67 -22.13 11.05
CA MET A 1 -21.31 -22.69 10.84
C MET A 1 -20.29 -21.65 11.26
N ASN A 2 -19.53 -21.87 12.34
CA ASN A 2 -18.53 -20.91 12.83
C ASN A 2 -17.25 -20.99 11.98
N ARG A 3 -16.99 -19.96 11.17
CA ARG A 3 -15.76 -19.84 10.38
C ARG A 3 -14.55 -19.82 11.33
N LYS A 4 -13.60 -20.75 11.14
CA LYS A 4 -12.34 -20.76 11.87
C LYS A 4 -11.55 -19.50 11.50
N ILE A 5 -11.05 -18.80 12.51
CA ILE A 5 -10.21 -17.62 12.36
C ILE A 5 -8.79 -18.04 11.95
N THR A 6 -8.26 -17.36 10.95
CA THR A 6 -6.94 -17.62 10.36
C THR A 6 -5.94 -16.55 10.77
N GLN A 7 -4.65 -16.79 10.53
CA GLN A 7 -3.60 -15.80 10.78
C GLN A 7 -3.84 -14.49 10.01
N LEU A 8 -4.25 -14.59 8.75
CA LEU A 8 -4.54 -13.46 7.87
C LEU A 8 -5.66 -12.56 8.42
N ASP A 9 -6.67 -13.16 9.07
CA ASP A 9 -7.75 -12.40 9.70
C ASP A 9 -7.24 -11.51 10.84
N VAL A 10 -6.25 -12.00 11.60
CA VAL A 10 -5.62 -11.27 12.72
C VAL A 10 -4.66 -10.19 12.19
N GLU A 11 -3.89 -10.47 11.14
CA GLU A 11 -3.00 -9.50 10.48
C GLU A 11 -3.80 -8.34 9.87
N ASN A 12 -4.88 -8.63 9.14
CA ASN A 12 -5.78 -7.61 8.59
C ASN A 12 -6.42 -6.75 9.69
N ALA A 13 -6.76 -7.35 10.83
CA ALA A 13 -7.30 -6.61 11.97
C ALA A 13 -6.27 -5.68 12.61
N LEU A 14 -5.00 -6.11 12.70
CA LEU A 14 -3.90 -5.27 13.17
C LEU A 14 -3.64 -4.09 12.23
N GLU A 15 -3.62 -4.32 10.92
CA GLU A 15 -3.43 -3.25 9.93
C GLU A 15 -4.57 -2.23 9.96
N ARG A 16 -5.82 -2.70 10.09
CA ARG A 16 -6.99 -1.81 10.26
C ARG A 16 -6.92 -0.98 11.53
N LEU A 17 -6.45 -1.55 12.64
CA LEU A 17 -6.29 -0.79 13.88
C LEU A 17 -5.17 0.25 13.75
N LYS A 18 -4.08 -0.10 13.06
CA LYS A 18 -2.96 0.80 12.77
C LYS A 18 -3.37 1.96 11.86
N SER A 19 -4.15 1.71 10.80
CA SER A 19 -4.65 2.77 9.91
C SER A 19 -5.67 3.70 10.59
N LEU A 20 -6.41 3.18 11.58
CA LEU A 20 -7.32 3.95 12.43
C LEU A 20 -6.61 4.68 13.60
N GLY A 21 -5.29 4.56 13.73
CA GLY A 21 -4.51 5.15 14.82
C GLY A 21 -4.84 4.58 16.21
N LYS A 22 -5.48 3.41 16.28
CA LYS A 22 -5.89 2.77 17.53
C LYS A 22 -4.83 1.78 17.99
N THR A 23 -4.60 1.74 19.31
CA THR A 23 -3.71 0.75 19.91
C THR A 23 -4.26 -0.66 19.71
N PRO A 24 -3.44 -1.61 19.21
CA PRO A 24 -3.87 -2.97 18.96
C PRO A 24 -3.96 -3.77 20.26
N THR A 25 -5.01 -3.52 21.04
CA THR A 25 -5.35 -4.35 22.21
C THR A 25 -6.09 -5.61 21.77
N LEU A 26 -6.05 -6.66 22.58
CA LEU A 26 -6.71 -7.93 22.26
C LEU A 26 -8.21 -7.77 22.00
N GLU A 27 -8.88 -6.93 22.80
CA GLU A 27 -10.30 -6.60 22.58
C GLU A 27 -10.50 -5.82 21.29
N ALA A 28 -9.65 -4.83 20.99
CA ALA A 28 -9.74 -4.06 19.75
C ALA A 28 -9.57 -4.96 18.51
N ILE A 29 -8.66 -5.92 18.54
CA ILE A 29 -8.45 -6.90 17.46
C ILE A 29 -9.70 -7.77 17.29
N ARG A 30 -10.26 -8.25 18.41
CA ARG A 30 -11.47 -9.07 18.41
C ARG A 30 -12.68 -8.28 17.89
N THR A 31 -12.82 -7.02 18.27
CA THR A 31 -13.86 -6.11 17.75
C THR A 31 -13.67 -5.84 16.25
N ALA A 32 -12.44 -5.58 15.80
CA ALA A 32 -12.12 -5.35 14.39
C ALA A 32 -12.43 -6.57 13.50
N MET A 33 -12.41 -7.78 14.08
CA MET A 33 -12.80 -9.04 13.44
C MET A 33 -14.30 -9.37 13.59
N GLY A 34 -15.11 -8.49 14.19
CA GLY A 34 -16.53 -8.69 14.40
C GLY A 34 -16.86 -9.64 15.55
N ASN A 35 -16.10 -9.58 16.65
CA ASN A 35 -16.23 -10.43 17.84
C ASN A 35 -16.04 -11.94 17.58
N LYS A 36 -15.37 -12.28 16.49
CA LYS A 36 -15.10 -13.66 16.08
C LYS A 36 -13.80 -14.17 16.70
N GLY A 37 -13.80 -15.46 17.04
CA GLY A 37 -12.64 -16.11 17.63
C GLY A 37 -12.53 -15.98 19.15
N SER A 38 -11.88 -16.97 19.75
CA SER A 38 -11.57 -16.95 21.18
C SER A 38 -10.28 -16.17 21.43
N LYS A 39 -10.23 -15.50 22.59
CA LYS A 39 -9.05 -14.75 23.06
C LYS A 39 -7.78 -15.61 23.01
N ALA A 40 -7.89 -16.87 23.43
CA ALA A 40 -6.78 -17.82 23.42
C ALA A 40 -6.23 -18.09 22.01
N THR A 41 -7.10 -18.22 21.01
CA THR A 41 -6.67 -18.44 19.62
C THR A 41 -6.00 -17.19 19.04
N ILE A 42 -6.54 -16.00 19.30
CA ILE A 42 -5.95 -14.74 18.87
C ILE A 42 -4.56 -14.56 19.48
N ILE A 43 -4.38 -14.84 20.78
CA ILE A 43 -3.06 -14.77 21.45
C ILE A 43 -2.06 -15.73 20.80
N LYS A 44 -2.47 -16.96 20.49
CA LYS A 44 -1.60 -17.94 19.82
C LYS A 44 -1.16 -17.43 18.44
N LEU A 45 -2.08 -16.88 17.65
CA LEU A 45 -1.77 -16.32 16.33
C LEU A 45 -0.87 -15.08 16.43
N LEU A 46 -1.12 -14.18 17.39
CA LEU A 46 -0.26 -13.02 17.65
C LEU A 46 1.16 -13.41 18.06
N LYS A 47 1.32 -14.47 18.86
CA LYS A 47 2.64 -14.98 19.21
C LYS A 47 3.37 -15.50 17.97
N ILE A 48 2.68 -16.22 17.08
CA ILE A 48 3.25 -16.71 15.81
C ILE A 48 3.68 -15.54 14.92
N ILE A 49 2.82 -14.53 14.77
CA ILE A 49 3.09 -13.31 13.99
C ILE A 49 4.32 -12.57 14.56
N LYS A 50 4.42 -12.43 15.88
CA LYS A 50 5.54 -11.75 16.57
C LYS A 50 6.83 -12.58 16.61
N SER A 51 6.74 -13.91 16.60
CA SER A 51 7.89 -14.82 16.57
C SER A 51 8.48 -15.01 15.18
N LYS A 52 7.74 -14.62 14.15
CA LYS A 52 8.32 -14.48 12.81
C LYS A 52 9.34 -13.34 12.95
N PRO A 53 10.65 -13.56 12.69
CA PRO A 53 11.57 -12.44 12.59
C PRO A 53 10.92 -11.47 11.64
N GLU A 54 10.91 -10.17 11.97
CA GLU A 54 10.56 -9.14 11.03
C GLU A 54 11.38 -9.45 9.78
N SER A 55 10.76 -10.08 8.78
CA SER A 55 11.34 -10.07 7.46
C SER A 55 11.43 -8.58 7.21
N PRO A 56 12.64 -8.01 7.05
CA PRO A 56 12.77 -6.59 6.81
C PRO A 56 11.74 -6.29 5.76
N LEU A 57 10.84 -5.35 6.07
CA LEU A 57 9.79 -4.88 5.19
C LEU A 57 10.27 -5.12 3.76
N VAL A 58 9.59 -6.02 3.04
CA VAL A 58 9.87 -6.32 1.64
C VAL A 58 9.56 -5.04 0.87
N GLY A 59 10.46 -4.08 0.99
CA GLY A 59 10.19 -2.66 0.87
C GLY A 59 11.41 -1.92 0.35
N ASP A 60 12.63 -2.40 0.60
CA ASP A 60 13.84 -1.74 0.07
C ASP A 60 14.88 -2.66 -0.59
N LYS A 61 14.76 -4.00 -0.50
CA LYS A 61 15.81 -4.92 -1.01
C LYS A 61 15.40 -5.86 -2.16
N PHE A 62 14.14 -5.80 -2.58
CA PHE A 62 13.68 -6.48 -3.80
C PHE A 62 13.11 -5.46 -4.78
N LEU A 63 13.85 -4.38 -5.03
CA LEU A 63 13.77 -3.75 -6.33
C LEU A 63 14.53 -4.67 -7.28
N THR A 64 13.90 -5.76 -7.71
CA THR A 64 14.31 -6.38 -8.97
C THR A 64 14.30 -5.26 -9.99
N PRO A 65 15.42 -4.97 -10.66
CA PRO A 65 15.44 -3.95 -11.69
C PRO A 65 14.30 -4.24 -12.67
N MET A 66 13.55 -3.20 -13.01
CA MET A 66 12.45 -3.28 -13.97
C MET A 66 12.96 -4.06 -15.18
N PRO A 67 12.33 -5.17 -15.57
CA PRO A 67 12.65 -5.80 -16.84
C PRO A 67 12.58 -4.71 -17.90
N SER A 68 13.59 -4.61 -18.76
CA SER A 68 13.73 -3.51 -19.72
C SER A 68 12.46 -3.29 -20.55
N TYR A 69 11.73 -4.36 -20.87
CA TYR A 69 10.46 -4.34 -21.59
C TYR A 69 9.28 -3.67 -20.84
N LEU A 70 9.38 -3.41 -19.54
CA LEU A 70 8.40 -2.66 -18.75
C LEU A 70 8.91 -1.26 -18.39
N SER A 71 10.08 -0.84 -18.89
CA SER A 71 10.59 0.50 -18.61
C SER A 71 9.53 1.54 -19.00
N LYS A 72 9.49 2.65 -18.24
CA LYS A 72 8.49 3.71 -18.46
C LYS A 72 8.51 4.26 -19.89
N ALA A 73 9.64 4.14 -20.59
CA ALA A 73 9.75 4.48 -22.00
C ALA A 73 9.08 3.41 -22.89
N ASP A 74 9.51 2.16 -22.82
CA ASP A 74 9.05 1.11 -23.75
C ASP A 74 7.59 0.68 -23.54
N PHE A 75 7.10 0.65 -22.30
CA PHE A 75 5.73 0.20 -22.01
C PHE A 75 4.70 1.29 -22.29
N TYR A 76 4.98 2.54 -21.90
CA TYR A 76 4.05 3.63 -22.15
C TYR A 76 4.10 4.12 -23.60
N GLU A 77 5.26 4.12 -24.29
CA GLU A 77 5.29 4.45 -25.74
C GLU A 77 4.44 3.47 -26.56
N LYS A 78 4.42 2.18 -26.21
CA LYS A 78 3.61 1.18 -26.90
C LYS A 78 2.12 1.21 -26.53
N LEU A 79 1.78 1.84 -25.40
CA LEU A 79 0.41 1.98 -24.93
C LEU A 79 -0.20 3.35 -25.27
N ASP A 80 0.60 4.39 -25.46
CA ASP A 80 0.13 5.73 -25.86
C ASP A 80 -0.57 5.68 -27.23
N ASP A 81 -0.18 4.73 -28.08
CA ASP A 81 -0.83 4.48 -29.38
C ASP A 81 -2.07 3.57 -29.30
N LYS A 82 -2.38 3.01 -28.11
CA LYS A 82 -3.54 2.11 -27.90
C LYS A 82 -4.66 2.86 -27.21
N SER A 83 -5.65 3.28 -27.98
CA SER A 83 -6.76 4.13 -27.57
C SER A 83 -7.72 3.53 -26.53
N SER A 84 -7.62 2.24 -26.16
CA SER A 84 -8.48 1.62 -25.16
C SER A 84 -7.75 0.67 -24.21
N MET A 85 -8.24 0.59 -22.97
CA MET A 85 -7.72 -0.31 -21.93
C MET A 85 -7.89 -1.78 -22.31
N GLU A 86 -8.93 -2.12 -23.09
CA GLU A 86 -9.09 -3.44 -23.72
C GLU A 86 -7.93 -3.82 -24.64
N ASP A 87 -7.39 -2.87 -25.43
CA ASP A 87 -6.29 -3.14 -26.36
C ASP A 87 -4.95 -3.38 -25.66
N ALA A 88 -4.77 -2.75 -24.49
CA ALA A 88 -3.63 -2.98 -23.59
C ALA A 88 -3.70 -4.38 -22.95
N ILE A 89 -4.89 -4.81 -22.53
CA ILE A 89 -5.13 -6.15 -21.99
C ILE A 89 -4.90 -7.21 -23.07
N ASN A 90 -5.46 -7.00 -24.27
CA ASN A 90 -5.27 -7.92 -25.39
C ASN A 90 -3.80 -8.05 -25.82
N TYR A 91 -3.03 -6.95 -25.77
CA TYR A 91 -1.59 -6.99 -26.00
C TYR A 91 -0.86 -7.90 -25.02
N LEU A 92 -1.11 -7.69 -23.71
CA LEU A 92 -0.49 -8.48 -22.64
C LEU A 92 -0.84 -9.97 -22.72
N VAL A 93 -2.06 -10.28 -23.16
CA VAL A 93 -2.53 -11.66 -23.39
C VAL A 93 -1.92 -12.26 -24.67
N SER A 94 -1.74 -11.46 -25.73
CA SER A 94 -1.22 -11.94 -27.02
C SER A 94 0.30 -12.11 -27.08
N GLU A 95 1.06 -11.32 -26.32
CA GLU A 95 2.53 -11.39 -26.29
C GLU A 95 3.05 -12.39 -25.24
N LYS A 96 2.20 -12.84 -24.31
CA LYS A 96 2.61 -13.72 -23.20
C LYS A 96 1.70 -14.94 -23.08
N ASP A 97 2.23 -16.08 -23.50
CA ASP A 97 1.58 -17.39 -23.36
C ASP A 97 1.47 -17.90 -21.90
N ASP A 98 2.14 -17.22 -20.94
CA ASP A 98 2.17 -17.63 -19.53
C ASP A 98 1.45 -16.60 -18.63
N PRO A 99 0.26 -16.94 -18.10
CA PRO A 99 -0.48 -16.12 -17.15
C PRO A 99 0.31 -15.74 -15.89
N THR A 100 1.29 -16.58 -15.51
CA THR A 100 2.15 -16.35 -14.34
C THR A 100 3.08 -15.16 -14.57
N ARG A 101 3.57 -14.98 -15.80
CA ARG A 101 4.40 -13.82 -16.18
C ARG A 101 3.59 -12.54 -16.23
N ILE A 102 2.37 -12.60 -16.77
CA ILE A 102 1.42 -11.47 -16.75
C ILE A 102 1.14 -11.04 -15.31
N MET A 103 0.84 -11.99 -14.42
CA MET A 103 0.57 -11.71 -13.02
C MET A 103 1.79 -11.12 -12.29
N SER A 104 3.00 -11.62 -12.60
CA SER A 104 4.24 -11.08 -12.03
C SER A 104 4.47 -9.63 -12.45
N ASP A 105 4.29 -9.31 -13.73
CA ASP A 105 4.45 -7.95 -14.23
C ASP A 105 3.39 -7.01 -13.66
N LEU A 106 2.13 -7.44 -13.60
CA LEU A 106 1.05 -6.68 -12.95
C LEU A 106 1.35 -6.43 -11.47
N CYS A 107 1.91 -7.41 -10.75
CA CYS A 107 2.34 -7.22 -9.37
C CYS A 107 3.42 -6.13 -9.24
N VAL A 108 4.40 -6.11 -10.15
CA VAL A 108 5.46 -5.09 -10.18
C VAL A 108 4.88 -3.71 -10.45
N VAL A 109 3.99 -3.59 -11.44
CA VAL A 109 3.29 -2.33 -11.78
C VAL A 109 2.46 -1.83 -10.61
N ILE A 110 1.68 -2.70 -9.95
CA ILE A 110 0.87 -2.34 -8.78
C ILE A 110 1.74 -1.87 -7.61
N GLN A 111 2.85 -2.56 -7.34
CA GLN A 111 3.80 -2.16 -6.30
C GLN A 111 4.39 -0.78 -6.58
N ARG A 112 4.72 -0.48 -7.85
CA ARG A 112 5.24 0.82 -8.24
C ARG A 112 4.19 1.94 -8.11
N LEU A 113 2.97 1.71 -8.59
CA LEU A 113 1.87 2.67 -8.44
C LEU A 113 1.61 3.01 -6.97
N ARG A 114 1.68 2.02 -6.08
CA ARG A 114 1.56 2.27 -4.63
C ARG A 114 2.67 3.18 -4.09
N LEU A 115 3.90 3.01 -4.58
CA LEU A 115 5.03 3.86 -4.20
C LEU A 115 4.81 5.30 -4.69
N GLU A 116 4.40 5.45 -5.95
CA GLU A 116 4.16 6.77 -6.56
C GLU A 116 3.00 7.51 -5.88
N VAL A 117 1.91 6.83 -5.53
CA VAL A 117 0.82 7.41 -4.74
C VAL A 117 1.33 7.91 -3.38
N LYS A 118 2.11 7.10 -2.67
CA LYS A 118 2.68 7.49 -1.37
C LYS A 118 3.62 8.70 -1.49
N GLN A 119 4.37 8.79 -2.58
CA GLN A 119 5.21 9.94 -2.87
C GLN A 119 4.37 11.20 -3.10
N CYS A 120 3.34 11.12 -3.95
CA CYS A 120 2.39 12.23 -4.18
C CYS A 120 1.72 12.70 -2.88
N GLU A 121 1.30 11.77 -2.01
CA GLU A 121 0.73 12.13 -0.70
C GLU A 121 1.72 12.88 0.18
N THR A 122 2.99 12.48 0.15
CA THR A 122 4.07 13.14 0.91
C THR A 122 4.31 14.55 0.39
N GLU A 123 4.41 14.73 -0.92
CA GLU A 123 4.59 16.03 -1.57
C GLU A 123 3.39 16.96 -1.30
N MET A 124 2.16 16.44 -1.37
CA MET A 124 0.96 17.20 -1.01
C MET A 124 0.97 17.69 0.44
N ASN A 125 1.41 16.86 1.38
CA ASN A 125 1.51 17.26 2.79
C ASN A 125 2.59 18.32 3.00
N GLN A 126 3.72 18.23 2.28
CA GLN A 126 4.75 19.27 2.29
C GLN A 126 4.21 20.60 1.76
N ILE A 127 3.51 20.60 0.63
CA ILE A 127 2.89 21.80 0.06
C ILE A 127 1.90 22.43 1.04
N ARG A 128 1.04 21.62 1.69
CA ARG A 128 0.11 22.13 2.71
C ARG A 128 0.84 22.78 3.89
N SER A 129 1.93 22.16 4.35
CA SER A 129 2.75 22.73 5.43
C SER A 129 3.39 24.06 5.01
N LEU A 130 3.92 24.15 3.79
CA LEU A 130 4.49 25.38 3.25
C LEU A 130 3.44 26.49 3.16
N LEU A 131 2.26 26.20 2.62
CA LEU A 131 1.15 27.16 2.54
C LEU A 131 0.73 27.66 3.91
N LYS A 132 0.66 26.78 4.91
CA LYS A 132 0.37 27.16 6.30
C LYS A 132 1.43 28.11 6.85
N ASN A 133 2.71 27.77 6.71
CA ASN A 133 3.82 28.60 7.19
C ASN A 133 3.84 29.98 6.52
N VAL A 134 3.59 30.05 5.21
CA VAL A 134 3.50 31.33 4.47
C VAL A 134 2.34 32.17 4.98
N SER A 135 1.16 31.56 5.17
CA SER A 135 -0.01 32.25 5.72
C SER A 135 0.25 32.82 7.13
N GLU A 136 0.84 32.03 8.02
CA GLU A 136 1.19 32.45 9.39
C GLU A 136 2.23 33.58 9.38
N THR A 137 3.23 33.49 8.50
CA THR A 137 4.25 34.54 8.32
C THR A 137 3.63 35.84 7.82
N MET A 138 2.75 35.78 6.82
CA MET A 138 2.04 36.95 6.30
C MET A 138 1.14 37.59 7.36
N GLN A 139 0.38 36.79 8.10
CA GLN A 139 -0.47 37.30 9.19
C GLN A 139 0.36 37.98 10.29
N THR A 140 1.53 37.42 10.61
CA THR A 140 2.44 38.00 11.61
C THR A 140 3.04 39.31 11.12
N ALA A 141 3.44 39.39 9.84
CA ALA A 141 3.93 40.63 9.25
C ALA A 141 2.88 41.75 9.23
N ILE A 142 1.62 41.41 8.93
CA ILE A 142 0.50 42.37 8.94
C ILE A 142 0.20 42.85 10.37
N ARG A 143 0.21 41.94 11.36
CA ARG A 143 -0.05 42.30 12.76
C ARG A 143 1.10 43.03 13.45
N GLY A 144 2.34 42.82 13.01
CA GLY A 144 3.54 43.49 13.53
C GLY A 144 3.80 44.88 12.95
N GLN A 145 2.96 45.36 12.03
CA GLN A 145 3.02 46.70 11.44
C GLN A 145 2.04 47.71 12.09
N VAL A 146 1.58 47.46 13.32
CA VAL A 146 0.79 48.41 14.13
C VAL A 146 1.53 48.77 15.41
#